data_AF-A0A9D6Y2W7-F1
#
_entry.id   AF-A0A9D6Y2W7-F1
#
_cell.length_a   1.000
_cell.length_b   1.000
_cell.length_c   1.000
_cell.angle_alpha   90.00
_cell.angle_beta   90.00
_cell.angle_gamma   90.00
#
_symmetry.space_group_name_H-M   'P 1'
#
loop_
_entity.id
_entity.type
_entity.pdbx_description
1 polymer ?
#
loop_
_entity_poly.entity_id
_entity_poly.type
_entity_poly.pdbx_seq_one_letter_code
_entity_poly.pdbx_strand_id
1 'polypeptide(L)'
;MLEFETGEMFQPSDEARWYEFWEGRQVGIMGEYGDEDTGRIAREMYGCFNRHDLRCAARLVAEDAEFVDVPRGMIMHGRVGMMDLLQRWIAAFPDFRVEVKNLVEADDWVTVEYYARGTQRGWLMGHGGRVSPTGRWIELRCCDLLQFKDGKIVAGHTYYDMATMMSQLGITEERFAA
;
A
#
# COMPACT_ATOMS: atom_id res chain seq x y z
N MET A 1 -30.61 8.33 -19.43
CA MET A 1 -31.51 7.56 -18.56
C MET A 1 -31.40 6.13 -19.06
N LEU A 2 -30.68 5.28 -18.34
CA LEU A 2 -30.59 3.84 -18.62
C LEU A 2 -31.07 3.17 -17.33
N GLU A 3 -32.18 2.45 -17.45
CA GLU A 3 -32.86 1.78 -16.36
C GLU A 3 -32.13 0.47 -16.02
N PHE A 4 -31.91 0.26 -14.72
CA PHE A 4 -31.48 -1.01 -14.17
C PHE A 4 -32.73 -1.77 -13.72
N GLU A 5 -33.25 -2.64 -14.58
CA GLU A 5 -34.20 -3.67 -14.17
C GLU A 5 -33.43 -4.93 -13.83
N THR A 6 -33.36 -5.24 -12.54
CA THR A 6 -33.78 -6.51 -11.91
C THR A 6 -33.27 -6.52 -10.46
N GLY A 7 -34.20 -6.43 -9.51
CA GLY A 7 -33.94 -6.56 -8.09
C GLY A 7 -33.65 -8.00 -7.68
N GLU A 8 -32.44 -8.48 -7.95
CA GLU A 8 -31.94 -9.72 -7.35
C GLU A 8 -31.00 -9.39 -6.19
N MET A 9 -31.42 -9.79 -4.98
CA MET A 9 -30.57 -9.77 -3.79
C MET A 9 -29.39 -10.72 -3.98
N PHE A 10 -28.17 -10.19 -3.92
CA PHE A 10 -26.93 -10.96 -3.89
C PHE A 10 -26.93 -11.92 -2.68
N GLN A 11 -27.01 -13.22 -2.93
CA GLN A 11 -26.87 -14.27 -1.91
C GLN A 11 -25.42 -14.76 -1.87
N PRO A 12 -24.72 -14.68 -0.73
CA PRO A 12 -23.32 -15.07 -0.62
C PRO A 12 -23.21 -16.58 -0.39
N SER A 13 -22.92 -17.36 -1.44
CA SER A 13 -22.53 -18.77 -1.28
C SER A 13 -21.40 -19.27 -2.18
N ASP A 14 -20.76 -18.41 -2.97
CA ASP A 14 -19.71 -18.84 -3.91
C ASP A 14 -18.31 -18.33 -3.52
N GLU A 15 -17.91 -18.49 -2.24
CA GLU A 15 -16.56 -18.15 -1.77
C GLU A 15 -15.45 -18.88 -2.55
N ALA A 16 -15.74 -20.07 -3.11
CA ALA A 16 -14.77 -20.87 -3.85
C ALA A 16 -14.44 -20.34 -5.25
N ARG A 17 -15.35 -19.59 -5.90
CA ARG A 17 -15.12 -19.04 -7.25
C ARG A 17 -14.18 -17.83 -7.26
N TRP A 18 -14.06 -17.12 -6.15
CA TRP A 18 -13.18 -15.96 -6.02
C TRP A 18 -11.69 -16.35 -6.03
N TYR A 19 -11.33 -17.48 -5.43
CA TYR A 19 -9.95 -17.95 -5.35
C TYR A 19 -9.45 -18.55 -6.67
N GLU A 20 -10.28 -19.33 -7.38
CA GLU A 20 -9.89 -19.94 -8.67
C GLU A 20 -9.74 -18.92 -9.81
N PHE A 21 -10.38 -17.75 -9.72
CA PHE A 21 -10.19 -16.69 -10.72
C PHE A 21 -8.79 -16.04 -10.66
N TRP A 22 -8.15 -16.05 -9.49
CA TRP A 22 -6.94 -15.27 -9.18
C TRP A 22 -5.62 -16.05 -9.20
N GLU A 23 -5.65 -17.39 -9.15
CA GLU A 23 -4.41 -18.17 -9.24
C GLU A 23 -3.91 -18.24 -10.70
N GLY A 24 -2.82 -17.53 -10.98
CA GLY A 24 -2.02 -17.75 -12.20
C GLY A 24 -2.38 -16.91 -13.43
N ARG A 25 -3.30 -15.94 -13.33
CA ARG A 25 -3.52 -14.95 -14.40
C ARG A 25 -2.88 -13.61 -14.04
N GLN A 26 -1.88 -13.20 -14.81
CA GLN A 26 -1.59 -11.78 -14.98
C GLN A 26 -2.79 -11.19 -15.72
N VAL A 27 -3.74 -10.58 -15.01
CA VAL A 27 -4.85 -9.87 -15.65
C VAL A 27 -4.31 -8.52 -16.13
N GLY A 28 -3.69 -8.51 -17.30
CA GLY A 28 -3.44 -7.28 -18.04
C GLY A 28 -4.76 -6.80 -18.62
N ILE A 29 -5.43 -5.87 -17.95
CA ILE A 29 -6.51 -5.11 -18.58
C ILE A 29 -5.83 -4.19 -19.59
N MET A 30 -5.95 -4.52 -20.89
CA MET A 30 -5.47 -3.70 -21.99
C MET A 30 -6.29 -2.40 -22.08
N GLY A 31 -5.96 -1.42 -21.25
CA GLY A 31 -6.19 0.00 -21.54
C GLY A 31 -5.01 0.55 -22.35
N GLU A 32 -5.19 1.70 -23.01
CA GLU A 32 -4.07 2.38 -23.68
C GLU A 32 -2.95 2.58 -22.66
N TYR A 33 -1.78 2.01 -22.96
CA TYR A 33 -0.64 2.01 -22.06
C TYR A 33 -0.24 3.45 -21.79
N GLY A 34 -0.31 3.88 -20.52
CA GLY A 34 0.45 5.03 -20.04
C GLY A 34 1.94 4.84 -20.34
N ASP A 35 2.70 5.93 -20.23
CA ASP A 35 4.16 6.01 -20.51
C ASP A 35 4.86 4.67 -20.21
N GLU A 36 5.60 4.10 -21.18
CA GLU A 36 5.97 2.66 -21.33
C GLU A 36 6.72 1.98 -20.14
N ASP A 37 6.80 2.66 -18.99
CA ASP A 37 7.64 2.35 -17.86
C ASP A 37 6.97 2.46 -16.46
N THR A 38 5.72 2.91 -16.36
CA THR A 38 5.06 3.18 -15.06
C THR A 38 4.98 1.94 -14.16
N GLY A 39 4.57 0.78 -14.70
CA GLY A 39 4.57 -0.48 -13.95
C GLY A 39 5.96 -0.95 -13.51
N ARG A 40 7.03 -0.62 -14.25
CA ARG A 40 8.41 -0.91 -13.81
C ARG A 40 8.80 -0.01 -12.64
N ILE A 41 8.52 1.29 -12.74
CA ILE A 41 8.80 2.28 -11.69
C ILE A 41 8.04 1.93 -10.40
N ALA A 42 6.76 1.55 -10.51
CA ALA A 42 5.97 1.10 -9.38
C ALA A 42 6.61 -0.11 -8.67
N ARG A 43 7.05 -1.14 -9.41
CA ARG A 43 7.76 -2.29 -8.82
C ARG A 43 9.08 -1.89 -8.17
N GLU A 44 9.83 -0.98 -8.79
CA GLU A 44 11.10 -0.52 -8.26
C GLU A 44 10.94 0.26 -6.96
N MET A 45 9.83 0.99 -6.76
CA MET A 45 9.51 1.64 -5.48
C MET A 45 9.55 0.65 -4.30
N TYR A 46 8.88 -0.50 -4.45
CA TYR A 46 8.92 -1.56 -3.43
C TYR A 46 10.28 -2.26 -3.35
N GLY A 47 10.99 -2.36 -4.47
CA GLY A 47 12.38 -2.82 -4.52
C GLY A 47 13.33 -1.92 -3.70
N CYS A 48 13.24 -0.61 -3.88
CA CYS A 48 13.98 0.38 -3.09
C CYS A 48 13.62 0.26 -1.61
N PHE A 49 12.32 0.15 -1.28
CA PHE A 49 11.84 -0.04 0.10
C PHE A 49 12.44 -1.30 0.74
N ASN A 50 12.38 -2.45 0.06
CA ASN A 50 12.93 -3.72 0.55
C ASN A 50 14.45 -3.70 0.80
N ARG A 51 15.18 -2.81 0.13
CA ARG A 51 16.63 -2.61 0.32
C ARG A 51 16.94 -1.50 1.33
N HIS A 52 15.91 -0.86 1.89
CA HIS A 52 16.00 0.35 2.70
C HIS A 52 16.74 1.51 1.99
N ASP A 53 16.65 1.57 0.66
CA ASP A 53 17.33 2.57 -0.16
C ASP A 53 16.38 3.75 -0.43
N LEU A 54 16.31 4.68 0.52
CA LEU A 54 15.49 5.89 0.40
C LEU A 54 15.98 6.80 -0.73
N ARG A 55 17.25 6.73 -1.13
CA ARG A 55 17.77 7.52 -2.25
C ARG A 55 17.26 7.01 -3.58
N CYS A 56 17.16 5.68 -3.73
CA CYS A 56 16.50 5.02 -4.85
C CYS A 56 15.02 5.45 -4.92
N ALA A 57 14.27 5.29 -3.83
CA ALA A 57 12.85 5.63 -3.78
C ALA A 57 12.59 7.12 -4.08
N ALA A 58 13.39 8.02 -3.50
CA ALA A 58 13.31 9.46 -3.71
C ALA A 58 13.39 9.86 -5.20
N ARG A 59 14.15 9.13 -6.02
CA ARG A 59 14.27 9.42 -7.46
C ARG A 59 13.02 9.09 -8.24
N LEU A 60 12.15 8.21 -7.74
CA LEU A 60 10.94 7.77 -8.43
C LEU A 60 9.76 8.71 -8.17
N VAL A 61 9.86 9.58 -7.16
CA VAL A 61 8.79 10.46 -6.69
C VAL A 61 9.03 11.89 -7.16
N ALA A 62 7.96 12.54 -7.65
CA ALA A 62 7.99 13.95 -8.03
C ALA A 62 8.24 14.84 -6.80
N GLU A 63 8.78 16.04 -7.01
CA GLU A 63 9.18 16.91 -5.91
C GLU A 63 7.98 17.37 -5.07
N ASP A 64 6.86 17.64 -5.73
CA ASP A 64 5.59 18.17 -5.23
C ASP A 64 4.49 17.11 -5.11
N ALA A 65 4.85 15.82 -5.17
CA ALA A 65 3.89 14.72 -5.10
C ALA A 65 3.04 14.73 -3.82
N GLU A 66 1.81 14.20 -3.87
CA GLU A 66 0.95 14.09 -2.68
C GLU A 66 0.59 12.63 -2.39
N PHE A 67 0.81 12.19 -1.16
CA PHE A 67 0.46 10.84 -0.74
C PHE A 67 -0.55 10.87 0.41
N VAL A 68 -1.46 9.89 0.42
CA VAL A 68 -2.47 9.72 1.45
C VAL A 68 -2.36 8.32 2.04
N ASP A 69 -2.04 8.24 3.32
CA ASP A 69 -2.24 7.03 4.13
C ASP A 69 -3.68 7.06 4.62
N VAL A 70 -4.55 6.37 3.88
CA VAL A 70 -6.00 6.44 4.09
C VAL A 70 -6.38 5.90 5.47
N PRO A 71 -5.89 4.73 5.93
CA PRO A 71 -6.25 4.23 7.25
C PRO A 71 -5.81 5.13 8.41
N ARG A 72 -4.71 5.88 8.29
CA ARG A 72 -4.26 6.83 9.34
C ARG A 72 -4.82 8.24 9.17
N GLY A 73 -5.42 8.57 8.03
CA GLY A 73 -5.86 9.93 7.70
C GLY A 73 -4.68 10.91 7.58
N MET A 74 -3.51 10.44 7.16
CA MET A 74 -2.30 11.25 7.03
C MET A 74 -2.07 11.65 5.57
N ILE A 75 -1.67 12.90 5.36
CA ILE A 75 -1.22 13.40 4.07
C ILE A 75 0.27 13.70 4.15
N MET A 76 1.03 13.20 3.19
CA MET A 76 2.46 13.44 3.05
C MET A 76 2.67 14.30 1.81
N HIS A 77 3.34 15.44 2.01
CA HIS A 77 3.60 16.40 0.94
C HIS A 77 5.03 16.27 0.41
N GLY A 78 5.11 16.22 -0.91
CA GLY A 78 6.32 16.12 -1.69
C GLY A 78 7.11 14.83 -1.48
N ARG A 79 8.22 14.75 -2.20
CA ARG A 79 9.23 13.70 -2.03
C ARG A 79 9.69 13.57 -0.59
N VAL A 80 9.86 14.69 0.12
CA VAL A 80 10.33 14.72 1.51
C VAL A 80 9.34 13.99 2.43
N GLY A 81 8.05 14.33 2.37
CA GLY A 81 7.04 13.68 3.19
C GLY A 81 6.95 12.18 2.94
N MET A 82 7.08 11.75 1.68
CA MET A 82 7.08 10.32 1.34
C MET A 82 8.31 9.60 1.91
N MET A 83 9.51 10.20 1.82
CA MET A 83 10.72 9.57 2.38
C MET A 83 10.67 9.48 3.90
N ASP A 84 10.12 10.49 4.58
CA ASP A 84 9.89 10.46 6.02
C ASP A 84 8.93 9.32 6.41
N LEU A 85 7.87 9.09 5.62
CA LEU A 85 6.96 7.97 5.84
C LEU A 85 7.68 6.62 5.69
N LEU A 86 8.42 6.43 4.60
CA LEU A 86 9.17 5.18 4.38
C LEU A 86 10.20 4.94 5.49
N GLN A 87 10.90 5.99 5.92
CA GLN A 87 11.87 5.92 7.01
C GLN A 87 11.20 5.48 8.33
N ARG A 88 10.01 6.00 8.64
CA ARG A 88 9.26 5.61 9.86
C ARG A 88 8.85 4.15 9.82
N TRP A 89 8.41 3.65 8.68
CA TRP A 89 8.08 2.23 8.51
C TRP A 89 9.31 1.34 8.65
N ILE A 90 10.43 1.69 8.02
CA ILE A 90 11.71 0.97 8.15
C ILE A 90 12.21 0.98 9.60
N ALA A 91 12.09 2.11 10.30
CA ALA A 91 12.49 2.22 11.69
C ALA A 91 11.62 1.36 12.62
N ALA A 92 10.31 1.30 12.37
CA ALA A 92 9.38 0.48 13.14
C ALA A 92 9.55 -1.02 12.87
N PHE A 93 9.81 -1.39 11.61
CA PHE A 93 9.95 -2.76 11.12
C PHE A 93 11.25 -2.90 10.30
N PRO A 94 12.42 -3.08 10.94
CA PRO A 94 13.70 -3.14 10.24
C PRO A 94 13.91 -4.44 9.44
N ASP A 95 12.97 -5.38 9.50
CA ASP A 95 12.92 -6.58 8.67
C ASP A 95 11.69 -6.59 7.75
N PHE A 96 11.02 -5.44 7.56
CA PHE A 96 9.82 -5.36 6.71
C PHE A 96 10.15 -5.73 5.26
N ARG A 97 9.38 -6.66 4.70
CA ARG A 97 9.45 -7.06 3.29
C ARG A 97 8.12 -6.85 2.62
N VAL A 98 8.13 -6.18 1.48
CA VAL A 98 7.02 -6.06 0.55
C VAL A 98 7.12 -7.13 -0.54
N GLU A 99 6.06 -7.90 -0.71
CA GLU A 99 5.86 -8.83 -1.83
C GLU A 99 4.69 -8.34 -2.69
N VAL A 100 5.00 -7.85 -3.90
CA VAL A 100 3.98 -7.48 -4.89
C VAL A 100 3.27 -8.73 -5.37
N LYS A 101 1.94 -8.75 -5.25
CA LYS A 101 1.09 -9.84 -5.73
C LYS A 101 0.52 -9.51 -7.08
N ASN A 102 -0.08 -8.34 -7.20
CA ASN A 102 -0.77 -7.90 -8.40
C ASN A 102 -0.40 -6.47 -8.73
N LEU A 103 -0.34 -6.18 -10.03
CA LEU A 103 -0.08 -4.85 -10.55
C LEU A 103 -0.95 -4.67 -11.78
N VAL A 104 -1.76 -3.62 -11.79
CA VAL A 104 -2.68 -3.27 -12.88
C VAL A 104 -2.40 -1.84 -13.30
N GLU A 105 -2.21 -1.63 -14.60
CA GLU A 105 -1.92 -0.33 -15.21
C GLU A 105 -3.17 0.12 -15.97
N ALA A 106 -3.57 1.37 -15.79
CA ALA A 106 -4.69 1.99 -16.49
C ALA A 106 -4.41 3.50 -16.63
N ASP A 107 -4.24 3.98 -17.85
CA ASP A 107 -3.84 5.35 -18.16
C ASP A 107 -2.59 5.76 -17.34
N ASP A 108 -2.67 6.88 -16.62
CA ASP A 108 -1.63 7.40 -15.73
C ASP A 108 -1.64 6.75 -14.34
N TRP A 109 -2.42 5.70 -14.11
CA TRP A 109 -2.55 5.05 -12.80
C TRP A 109 -1.99 3.63 -12.79
N VAL A 110 -1.32 3.29 -11.70
CA VAL A 110 -0.91 1.93 -11.38
C VAL A 110 -1.50 1.54 -10.03
N THR A 111 -2.27 0.46 -10.01
CA THR A 111 -2.76 -0.16 -8.77
C THR A 111 -1.88 -1.34 -8.42
N VAL A 112 -1.45 -1.42 -7.16
CA VAL A 112 -0.56 -2.49 -6.68
C VAL A 112 -1.14 -3.14 -5.43
N GLU A 113 -1.46 -4.43 -5.51
CA GLU A 113 -1.76 -5.25 -4.33
C GLU A 113 -0.48 -5.95 -3.86
N TYR A 114 -0.19 -5.86 -2.57
CA TYR A 114 1.01 -6.45 -1.99
C TYR A 114 0.81 -6.87 -0.54
N TYR A 115 1.67 -7.77 -0.09
CA TYR A 115 1.84 -8.06 1.33
C TYR A 115 3.03 -7.29 1.89
N ALA A 116 2.89 -6.70 3.06
CA ALA A 116 4.00 -6.21 3.87
C ALA A 116 4.15 -7.06 5.13
N ARG A 117 5.33 -7.63 5.37
CA ARG A 117 5.59 -8.57 6.49
C ARG A 117 6.85 -8.27 7.28
N GLY A 118 6.75 -8.18 8.60
CA GLY A 118 7.90 -7.85 9.43
C GLY A 118 7.60 -7.91 10.92
N THR A 119 8.63 -7.74 11.72
CA THR A 119 8.57 -7.72 13.17
C THR A 119 8.69 -6.29 13.68
N GLN A 120 7.74 -5.84 14.51
CA GLN A 120 7.83 -4.51 15.09
C GLN A 120 8.94 -4.46 16.15
N ARG A 121 10.09 -3.86 15.80
CA ARG A 121 11.24 -3.69 16.70
C ARG A 121 11.50 -2.24 17.07
N GLY A 122 10.86 -1.30 16.38
CA GLY A 122 10.93 0.13 16.65
C GLY A 122 9.59 0.71 17.10
N TRP A 123 9.64 2.01 17.40
CA TRP A 123 8.44 2.78 17.72
C TRP A 123 7.57 2.93 16.48
N LEU A 124 6.29 2.62 16.61
CA LEU A 124 5.31 2.82 15.55
C LEU A 124 4.44 4.04 15.88
N MET A 125 4.18 4.87 14.88
CA MET A 125 3.18 5.93 14.99
C MET A 125 1.81 5.34 14.64
N GLY A 126 0.94 5.19 15.64
CA GLY A 126 -0.46 4.83 15.48
C GLY A 126 -1.37 6.05 15.57
N HIS A 127 -2.65 5.87 15.27
CA HIS A 127 -3.66 6.94 15.32
C HIS A 127 -3.81 7.57 16.72
N GLY A 128 -3.71 6.77 17.79
CA GLY A 128 -3.76 7.24 19.17
C GLY A 128 -2.40 7.55 19.81
N GLY A 129 -1.33 7.69 19.01
CA GLY A 129 0.00 8.05 19.50
C GLY A 129 1.08 6.99 19.26
N ARG A 130 2.17 7.06 20.04
CA ARG A 130 3.34 6.20 19.89
C ARG A 130 3.09 4.83 20.50
N VAL A 131 3.31 3.78 19.71
CA VAL A 131 3.27 2.39 20.15
C VAL A 131 4.71 1.91 20.36
N SER A 132 5.00 1.42 21.56
CA SER A 132 6.31 0.83 21.88
C SER A 132 6.56 -0.46 21.07
N PRO A 133 7.82 -0.87 20.84
CA PRO A 133 8.13 -2.11 20.15
C PRO A 133 7.46 -3.31 20.81
N THR A 134 6.52 -3.96 20.12
CA THR A 134 5.81 -5.13 20.65
C THR A 134 6.58 -6.44 20.46
N GLY A 135 7.58 -6.46 19.56
CA GLY A 135 8.30 -7.67 19.18
C GLY A 135 7.46 -8.67 18.37
N ARG A 136 6.24 -8.29 17.98
CA ARG A 136 5.33 -9.17 17.24
C ARG A 136 5.59 -9.08 15.74
N TRP A 137 5.48 -10.23 15.09
CA TRP A 137 5.46 -10.33 13.64
C TRP A 137 4.06 -10.02 13.12
N ILE A 138 3.98 -9.27 12.03
CA ILE A 138 2.73 -8.95 11.35
C ILE A 138 2.80 -9.24 9.85
N GLU A 139 1.65 -9.48 9.27
CA GLU A 139 1.38 -9.46 7.83
C GLU A 139 0.23 -8.50 7.55
N LEU A 140 0.46 -7.54 6.66
CA LEU A 140 -0.54 -6.61 6.17
C LEU A 140 -0.80 -6.86 4.69
N ARG A 141 -2.09 -6.89 4.33
CA ARG A 141 -2.56 -6.80 2.95
C ARG A 141 -2.77 -5.34 2.63
N CYS A 142 -2.09 -4.87 1.60
CA CYS A 142 -2.11 -3.48 1.21
C CYS A 142 -2.48 -3.34 -0.27
N CYS A 143 -3.07 -2.19 -0.60
CA CYS A 143 -3.31 -1.76 -1.96
C CYS A 143 -2.87 -0.30 -2.10
N ASP A 144 -2.00 -0.03 -3.06
CA ASP A 144 -1.63 1.34 -3.44
C ASP A 144 -2.29 1.69 -4.77
N LEU A 145 -2.83 2.90 -4.88
CA LEU A 145 -3.10 3.56 -6.17
C LEU A 145 -2.07 4.64 -6.38
N LEU A 146 -1.26 4.53 -7.43
CA LEU A 146 -0.17 5.45 -7.73
C LEU A 146 -0.48 6.18 -9.04
N GLN A 147 -0.49 7.50 -9.03
CA GLN A 147 -0.62 8.32 -10.23
C GLN A 147 0.77 8.71 -10.74
N PHE A 148 0.95 8.65 -12.05
CA PHE A 148 2.18 8.95 -12.74
C PHE A 148 2.05 10.19 -13.64
N LYS A 149 3.17 10.87 -13.79
CA LYS A 149 3.37 11.91 -14.81
C LYS A 149 4.87 12.03 -15.09
N ASP A 150 5.24 12.11 -16.37
CA ASP A 150 6.64 12.29 -16.81
C ASP A 150 7.62 11.28 -16.15
N GLY A 151 7.21 10.00 -16.06
CA GLY A 151 8.00 8.94 -15.43
C GLY A 151 8.25 9.11 -13.91
N LYS A 152 7.38 9.84 -13.20
CA LYS A 152 7.42 10.01 -11.74
C LYS A 152 6.07 9.72 -11.10
N ILE A 153 6.11 9.22 -9.87
CA ILE A 153 4.92 9.15 -9.01
C ILE A 153 4.60 10.57 -8.54
N VAL A 154 3.42 11.07 -8.91
CA VAL A 154 2.91 12.40 -8.54
C VAL A 154 1.82 12.35 -7.48
N ALA A 155 1.12 11.22 -7.34
CA ALA A 155 0.20 11.00 -6.23
C ALA A 155 0.17 9.54 -5.80
N GLY A 156 -0.26 9.28 -4.57
CA GLY A 156 -0.45 7.91 -4.10
C GLY A 156 -1.44 7.77 -2.96
N HIS A 157 -2.36 6.81 -3.04
CA HIS A 157 -3.26 6.46 -1.94
C HIS A 157 -2.97 5.03 -1.48
N THR A 158 -2.67 4.87 -0.20
CA THR A 158 -2.40 3.56 0.42
C THR A 158 -3.58 3.12 1.27
N TYR A 159 -4.05 1.91 1.02
CA TYR A 159 -5.13 1.24 1.77
C TYR A 159 -4.61 -0.05 2.38
N TYR A 160 -4.99 -0.31 3.63
CA TYR A 160 -4.76 -1.58 4.31
C TYR A 160 -5.71 -1.68 5.50
N ASP A 161 -5.89 -2.89 6.03
CA ASP A 161 -6.70 -3.10 7.23
C ASP A 161 -5.92 -2.74 8.49
N MET A 162 -6.15 -1.52 8.98
CA MET A 162 -5.56 -1.04 10.23
C MET A 162 -6.05 -1.83 11.45
N ALA A 163 -7.30 -2.31 11.47
CA ALA A 163 -7.80 -3.10 12.60
C ALA A 163 -7.05 -4.43 12.71
N THR A 164 -6.80 -5.09 11.58
CA THR A 164 -5.94 -6.27 11.52
C THR A 164 -4.52 -5.97 11.99
N MET A 165 -3.91 -4.85 11.56
CA MET A 165 -2.58 -4.45 12.05
C MET A 165 -2.55 -4.31 13.58
N MET A 166 -3.51 -3.58 14.14
CA MET A 166 -3.58 -3.30 15.58
C MET A 166 -3.80 -4.59 16.39
N SER A 167 -4.66 -5.48 15.90
CA SER A 167 -4.92 -6.78 16.50
C SER A 167 -3.66 -7.67 16.52
N GLN A 168 -2.94 -7.77 15.39
CA GLN A 168 -1.70 -8.55 15.30
C GLN A 168 -0.59 -7.98 16.21
N LEU A 169 -0.53 -6.67 16.38
CA LEU A 169 0.38 -6.00 17.32
C LEU A 169 -0.07 -6.13 18.79
N GLY A 170 -1.26 -6.69 19.05
CA GLY A 170 -1.83 -6.79 20.39
C GLY A 170 -2.09 -5.43 21.02
N ILE A 171 -2.46 -4.44 20.21
CA ILE A 171 -2.84 -3.11 20.67
C ILE A 171 -4.34 -3.10 20.91
N THR A 172 -4.71 -3.12 22.19
CA THR A 172 -6.06 -2.84 22.67
C THR A 172 -6.15 -1.36 23.09
N GLU A 173 -7.37 -0.83 23.30
CA GLU A 173 -7.59 0.57 23.72
C GLU A 173 -6.75 0.99 24.94
N GLU A 174 -6.35 0.04 25.80
CA GLU A 174 -5.56 0.26 27.02
C GLU A 174 -4.05 0.55 26.79
N ARG A 175 -3.55 0.46 25.55
CA ARG A 175 -2.11 0.58 25.24
C ARG A 175 -1.67 1.89 24.60
N PHE A 176 -2.56 2.87 24.46
CA PHE A 176 -2.12 4.22 24.14
C PHE A 176 -1.45 4.83 25.38
N ALA A 177 -0.12 4.86 25.41
CA ALA A 177 0.60 5.53 26.48
C ALA A 177 0.33 7.04 26.42
N ALA A 178 -0.08 7.59 27.56
CA ALA A 178 -0.21 9.03 27.79
C ALA A 178 1.13 9.77 27.64
#